data_AF-A0A2G6P0F4-F1
#
_entry.id   AF-A0A2G6P0F4-F1
#
_cell.length_a   1.000
_cell.length_b   1.000
_cell.length_c   1.000
_cell.angle_alpha   90.00
_cell.angle_beta   90.00
_cell.angle_gamma   90.00
#
_symmetry.space_group_name_H-M   'P 1'
#
loop_
_entity.id
_entity.type
_entity.pdbx_description
1 polymer ?
#
loop_
_entity_poly.entity_id
_entity_poly.type
_entity_poly.pdbx_seq_one_letter_code
_entity_poly.pdbx_strand_id
1 'polypeptide(L)'
;MFKDPENFDFNLLPNSPAIGYGMIGSVGIEENIIANIELYQNYPNPFNPRTNIGFSLEKSGEVKIEIFNRSGRLVREISNNYRSSGKHWIEWNGKDNSNNSLSSGVYYYRVSTPEGFSKIGKAVMIK
;
A
#
# COMPACT_ATOMS: atom_id res chain seq x y z
N MET A 1 49.06 17.86 -21.59
CA MET A 1 48.73 16.94 -22.70
C MET A 1 48.72 15.54 -22.09
N PHE A 2 47.57 15.07 -21.63
CA PHE A 2 47.40 13.75 -21.02
C PHE A 2 46.70 12.86 -22.05
N LYS A 3 47.33 11.74 -22.41
CA LYS A 3 46.70 10.54 -23.00
C LYS A 3 47.57 9.31 -22.66
N ASP A 4 46.88 8.33 -22.10
CA ASP A 4 47.15 6.88 -21.88
C ASP A 4 47.69 6.17 -23.16
N PRO A 5 48.06 4.86 -23.22
CA PRO A 5 47.50 3.76 -22.40
C PRO A 5 48.33 2.47 -22.19
N GLU A 6 47.75 1.56 -21.38
CA GLU A 6 47.68 0.10 -21.58
C GLU A 6 48.93 -0.67 -22.04
N ASN A 7 49.42 -1.59 -21.17
CA ASN A 7 49.71 -2.98 -21.56
C ASN A 7 50.14 -3.81 -20.33
N PHE A 8 49.23 -4.64 -19.83
CA PHE A 8 49.57 -5.78 -18.99
C PHE A 8 48.93 -7.01 -19.65
N ASP A 9 49.76 -7.84 -20.29
CA ASP A 9 49.31 -9.04 -20.99
C ASP A 9 48.92 -10.12 -19.96
N PHE A 10 47.63 -10.46 -19.93
CA PHE A 10 47.10 -11.62 -19.20
C PHE A 10 46.74 -12.71 -20.21
N ASN A 11 47.71 -13.51 -20.64
CA ASN A 11 47.41 -14.74 -21.37
C ASN A 11 46.68 -15.72 -20.44
N LEU A 12 45.38 -15.91 -20.71
CA LEU A 12 44.47 -16.79 -19.99
C LEU A 12 44.74 -18.26 -20.32
N LEU A 13 44.76 -19.13 -19.31
CA LEU A 13 44.80 -20.58 -19.49
C LEU A 13 43.54 -21.06 -20.24
N PRO A 14 43.65 -22.08 -21.12
CA PRO A 14 42.59 -22.47 -22.06
C PRO A 14 41.32 -23.10 -21.44
N ASN A 15 41.15 -23.09 -20.12
CA ASN A 15 39.92 -23.54 -19.44
C ASN A 15 39.66 -22.83 -18.10
N SER A 16 40.06 -21.56 -17.96
CA SER A 16 39.56 -20.73 -16.87
C SER A 16 38.11 -20.31 -17.16
N PRO A 17 37.17 -20.36 -16.19
CA PRO A 17 35.85 -19.77 -16.37
C PRO A 17 36.06 -18.27 -16.61
N ALA A 18 35.75 -17.82 -17.83
CA ALA A 18 35.84 -16.42 -18.19
C ALA A 18 34.96 -15.61 -17.23
N ILE A 19 35.57 -14.79 -16.37
CA ILE A 19 34.89 -13.60 -15.85
C ILE A 19 34.86 -12.63 -17.02
N GLY A 20 33.88 -12.81 -17.90
CA GLY A 20 33.57 -11.81 -18.91
C GLY A 20 33.02 -10.59 -18.21
N TYR A 21 33.76 -9.48 -18.26
CA TYR A 21 33.14 -8.14 -18.26
C TYR A 21 32.42 -7.96 -19.60
N GLY A 22 31.44 -8.81 -19.85
CA GLY A 22 30.43 -8.58 -20.86
C GLY A 22 29.55 -7.47 -20.33
N MET A 23 29.28 -6.48 -21.20
CA MET A 23 28.19 -5.54 -21.06
C MET A 23 27.06 -6.20 -20.26
N ILE A 24 26.87 -5.78 -19.01
CA ILE A 24 25.61 -6.06 -18.32
C ILE A 24 24.64 -5.20 -19.11
N GLY A 25 24.10 -5.77 -20.19
CA GLY A 25 22.83 -5.34 -20.71
C GLY A 25 21.97 -5.24 -19.48
N SER A 26 21.43 -4.05 -19.24
CA SER A 26 20.47 -3.82 -18.18
C SER A 26 19.47 -4.96 -18.26
N VAL A 27 19.65 -5.97 -17.41
CA VAL A 27 18.58 -6.87 -17.08
C VAL A 27 17.62 -5.90 -16.45
N GLY A 28 16.60 -5.51 -17.22
CA GLY A 28 15.39 -5.00 -16.66
C GLY A 28 14.91 -6.10 -15.74
N ILE A 29 15.40 -6.09 -14.50
CA ILE A 29 14.56 -6.42 -13.39
C ILE A 29 13.47 -5.36 -13.56
N GLU A 30 12.44 -5.70 -14.33
CA GLU A 30 11.13 -5.15 -14.05
C GLU A 30 10.94 -5.56 -12.60
N GLU A 31 11.35 -4.69 -11.68
CA GLU A 31 10.86 -4.75 -10.33
C GLU A 31 9.37 -4.82 -10.54
N ASN A 32 8.82 -6.01 -10.35
CA ASN A 32 7.40 -6.16 -10.27
C ASN A 32 7.09 -5.46 -8.95
N ILE A 33 6.95 -4.12 -9.02
CA ILE A 33 6.60 -3.28 -7.89
C ILE A 33 5.19 -3.73 -7.56
N ILE A 34 5.12 -4.71 -6.65
CA ILE A 34 3.89 -5.27 -6.11
C ILE A 34 3.16 -4.08 -5.54
N ALA A 35 2.06 -3.67 -6.19
CA ALA A 35 1.32 -2.51 -5.74
C ALA A 35 0.90 -2.73 -4.28
N ASN A 36 1.36 -1.88 -3.37
CA ASN A 36 1.05 -2.03 -1.95
C ASN A 36 0.05 -0.98 -1.49
N ILE A 37 -0.66 -1.31 -0.40
CA ILE A 37 -1.47 -0.37 0.36
C ILE A 37 -0.84 -0.27 1.74
N GLU A 38 -0.51 0.94 2.17
CA GLU A 38 -0.21 1.20 3.58
C GLU A 38 -1.44 1.74 4.29
N LEU A 39 -1.69 1.26 5.50
CA LEU A 39 -2.79 1.72 6.33
C LEU A 39 -2.25 2.53 7.50
N TYR A 40 -2.77 3.73 7.66
CA TYR A 40 -2.47 4.58 8.81
C TYR A 40 -3.48 4.33 9.93
N GLN A 41 -3.03 4.52 11.17
CA GLN A 41 -3.92 4.50 12.32
C GLN A 41 -5.00 5.57 12.12
N ASN A 42 -6.27 5.20 12.29
CA ASN A 42 -7.35 6.17 12.20
C ASN A 42 -7.17 7.26 13.28
N TYR A 43 -7.45 8.51 12.94
CA TYR A 43 -7.34 9.63 13.86
C TYR A 43 -8.59 10.54 13.80
N PRO A 44 -9.17 10.92 14.94
CA PRO A 44 -8.82 10.47 16.31
C PRO A 44 -9.10 8.97 16.56
N ASN A 45 -8.43 8.36 17.53
CA ASN A 45 -8.78 7.03 18.08
C ASN A 45 -8.36 6.97 19.57
N PRO A 46 -9.30 6.82 20.53
CA PRO A 46 -10.74 6.73 20.36
C PRO A 46 -11.38 7.97 19.72
N PHE A 47 -12.59 7.84 19.13
CA PHE A 47 -13.26 8.90 18.38
C PHE A 47 -14.73 9.10 18.77
N ASN A 48 -15.28 10.31 18.52
CA ASN A 48 -16.70 10.65 18.74
C ASN A 48 -17.22 11.71 17.73
N PRO A 49 -18.24 11.39 16.91
CA PRO A 49 -18.41 10.14 16.21
C PRO A 49 -17.58 10.12 14.91
N ARG A 50 -16.70 11.11 14.68
CA ARG A 50 -15.91 11.22 13.44
C ARG A 50 -14.46 10.78 13.63
N THR A 51 -13.96 10.00 12.68
CA THR A 51 -12.54 9.66 12.53
C THR A 51 -12.15 9.69 11.06
N ASN A 52 -10.88 9.94 10.77
CA ASN A 52 -10.32 9.78 9.44
C ASN A 52 -9.61 8.43 9.33
N ILE A 53 -9.93 7.69 8.27
CA ILE A 53 -9.24 6.47 7.84
C ILE A 53 -8.18 6.91 6.82
N GLY A 54 -6.91 6.85 7.23
CA GLY A 54 -5.78 7.21 6.37
C GLY A 54 -5.17 5.98 5.69
N PHE A 55 -4.82 6.09 4.41
CA PHE A 55 -4.09 5.06 3.68
C PHE A 55 -3.23 5.68 2.57
N SER A 56 -2.24 4.94 2.07
CA SER A 56 -1.50 5.30 0.85
C SER A 56 -1.66 4.24 -0.22
N LEU A 57 -1.60 4.69 -1.47
CA LEU A 57 -1.58 3.85 -2.65
C LEU A 57 -0.27 4.08 -3.41
N GLU A 58 0.44 3.01 -3.72
CA GLU A 58 1.62 3.10 -4.60
C GLU A 58 1.23 3.39 -6.05
N LYS A 59 0.09 2.84 -6.50
CA LYS A 59 -0.46 3.05 -7.85
C LYS A 59 -1.90 3.54 -7.75
N SER A 60 -2.30 4.40 -8.69
CA SER A 60 -3.68 4.86 -8.79
C SER A 60 -4.61 3.68 -9.06
N GLY A 61 -5.79 3.67 -8.45
CA GLY A 61 -6.73 2.56 -8.57
C GLY A 61 -8.03 2.77 -7.80
N GLU A 62 -8.93 1.82 -7.95
CA GLU A 62 -10.16 1.79 -7.16
C GLU A 62 -9.89 1.33 -5.74
N VAL A 63 -10.53 2.00 -4.78
CA VAL A 63 -10.46 1.62 -3.36
C VAL A 63 -11.85 1.38 -2.82
N LYS A 64 -11.98 0.26 -2.10
CA LYS A 64 -13.15 -0.10 -1.31
C LYS A 64 -12.81 -0.02 0.18
N ILE A 65 -13.61 0.73 0.92
CA ILE A 65 -13.53 0.78 2.39
C ILE A 65 -14.79 0.14 2.97
N GLU A 66 -14.60 -0.85 3.83
CA GLU A 66 -15.67 -1.55 4.51
C GLU A 66 -15.47 -1.46 6.01
N ILE A 67 -16.55 -1.26 6.77
CA ILE A 67 -16.51 -1.14 8.23
C ILE A 67 -17.41 -2.20 8.83
N PHE A 68 -16.88 -2.92 9.80
CA PHE A 68 -17.49 -4.06 10.47
C PHE A 68 -17.61 -3.78 11.96
N ASN A 69 -18.67 -4.29 12.58
CA ASN A 69 -18.77 -4.33 14.03
C ASN A 69 -17.96 -5.51 14.62
N ARG A 70 -17.92 -5.62 15.96
CA ARG A 70 -17.22 -6.70 16.68
C ARG A 70 -17.66 -8.12 16.32
N SER A 71 -18.87 -8.30 15.78
CA SER A 71 -19.40 -9.59 15.35
C SER A 71 -19.04 -9.92 13.89
N GLY A 72 -18.27 -9.06 13.21
CA GLY A 72 -17.92 -9.22 11.80
C GLY A 72 -19.03 -8.81 10.82
N ARG A 73 -20.15 -8.23 11.30
CA ARG A 73 -21.20 -7.73 10.42
C ARG A 73 -20.76 -6.43 9.77
N LEU A 74 -20.86 -6.36 8.44
CA LEU A 74 -20.69 -5.13 7.67
C LEU A 74 -21.76 -4.10 8.09
N VAL A 75 -21.31 -2.93 8.53
CA VAL A 75 -22.18 -1.81 8.94
C VAL A 75 -22.10 -0.64 7.97
N ARG A 76 -20.94 -0.40 7.37
CA ARG A 76 -20.74 0.68 6.40
C ARG A 76 -19.87 0.20 5.25
N GLU A 77 -20.25 0.56 4.03
CA GLU A 77 -19.41 0.47 2.85
C GLU A 77 -19.23 1.87 2.27
N ILE A 78 -18.01 2.18 1.84
CA ILE A 78 -17.64 3.39 1.12
C ILE A 78 -16.91 2.90 -0.14
N SER A 79 -17.69 2.66 -1.20
CA SER A 79 -17.24 2.12 -2.48
C SER A 79 -17.17 3.18 -3.58
N ASN A 80 -16.60 2.81 -4.73
CA ASN A 80 -16.49 3.61 -5.95
C ASN A 80 -15.60 4.85 -5.85
N ASN A 81 -14.43 4.69 -5.22
CA ASN A 81 -13.46 5.76 -5.07
C ASN A 81 -12.19 5.42 -5.83
N TYR A 82 -12.16 5.74 -7.13
CA TYR A 82 -10.88 5.87 -7.81
C TYR A 82 -10.05 6.93 -7.07
N ARG A 83 -8.79 6.60 -6.79
CA ARG A 83 -7.84 7.45 -6.08
C ARG A 83 -6.51 7.40 -6.80
N SER A 84 -5.86 8.56 -6.88
CA SER A 84 -4.50 8.66 -7.42
C SER A 84 -3.51 7.92 -6.50
N SER A 85 -2.31 7.63 -6.99
CA SER A 85 -1.19 7.28 -6.12
C SER A 85 -0.95 8.38 -5.07
N GLY A 86 -0.48 7.99 -3.88
CA GLY A 86 -0.22 8.90 -2.76
C GLY A 86 -1.12 8.65 -1.56
N LYS A 87 -1.13 9.60 -0.62
CA LYS A 87 -1.84 9.51 0.66
C LYS A 87 -3.27 10.04 0.55
N HIS A 88 -4.20 9.35 1.19
CA HIS A 88 -5.63 9.67 1.22
C HIS A 88 -6.18 9.56 2.63
N TRP A 89 -7.21 10.37 2.91
CA TRP A 89 -7.97 10.32 4.15
C TRP A 89 -9.45 10.34 3.82
N ILE A 90 -10.18 9.39 4.40
CA ILE A 90 -11.63 9.29 4.27
C ILE A 90 -12.26 9.41 5.65
N GLU A 91 -13.17 10.36 5.80
CA GLU A 91 -13.91 10.52 7.04
C GLU A 91 -14.97 9.43 7.17
N TRP A 92 -15.03 8.80 8.35
CA TRP A 92 -16.19 8.03 8.79
C TRP A 92 -16.83 8.73 9.98
N ASN A 93 -18.15 8.94 9.89
CA ASN A 93 -18.94 9.72 10.84
C ASN A 93 -19.68 8.87 11.89
N GLY A 94 -19.29 7.61 12.08
CA GLY A 94 -19.88 6.72 13.07
C GLY A 94 -21.31 6.27 12.72
N LYS A 95 -21.66 6.29 11.42
CA LYS A 95 -22.96 5.84 10.92
C LYS A 95 -22.85 4.60 10.03
N ASP A 96 -23.95 3.86 9.95
CA ASP A 96 -24.11 2.73 9.03
C ASP A 96 -24.50 3.18 7.60
N ASN A 97 -24.75 2.22 6.70
CA ASN A 97 -25.22 2.48 5.34
C ASN A 97 -26.62 3.12 5.29
N SER A 98 -27.45 2.88 6.30
CA SER A 98 -28.80 3.46 6.43
C SER A 98 -28.78 4.83 7.14
N ASN A 99 -27.59 5.42 7.35
CA ASN A 99 -27.39 6.72 8.00
C ASN A 99 -27.82 6.75 9.48
N ASN A 100 -27.99 5.58 10.11
CA ASN A 100 -28.24 5.48 11.54
C ASN A 100 -26.95 5.64 12.33
N SER A 101 -27.04 6.29 13.49
CA SER A 101 -25.90 6.36 14.41
C SER A 101 -25.60 4.99 14.99
N LEU A 102 -24.32 4.62 14.99
CA LEU A 102 -23.84 3.43 15.67
C LEU A 102 -23.56 3.72 17.15
N SER A 103 -23.47 2.66 17.95
CA SER A 103 -23.16 2.74 19.38
C SER A 103 -21.65 2.78 19.64
N SER A 104 -21.26 3.20 20.84
CA SER A 104 -19.89 3.07 21.34
C SER A 104 -19.43 1.61 21.25
N GLY A 105 -18.17 1.39 20.89
CA GLY A 105 -17.63 0.04 20.74
C GLY A 105 -16.42 -0.05 19.81
N VAL A 106 -15.97 -1.28 19.60
CA VAL A 106 -14.89 -1.61 18.67
C VAL A 106 -15.47 -1.89 17.29
N TYR A 107 -14.85 -1.26 16.30
CA TYR A 107 -15.11 -1.46 14.89
C TYR A 107 -13.81 -1.80 14.18
N TYR A 108 -13.94 -2.57 13.10
CA TYR A 108 -12.84 -2.88 12.21
C TYR A 108 -13.13 -2.25 10.86
N TYR A 109 -12.12 -1.70 10.21
CA TYR A 109 -12.24 -1.20 8.84
C TYR A 109 -11.24 -1.93 7.95
N ARG A 110 -11.67 -2.26 6.74
CA ARG A 110 -10.84 -2.87 5.70
C ARG A 110 -10.73 -1.88 4.54
N VAL A 111 -9.50 -1.63 4.10
CA VAL A 111 -9.19 -0.90 2.87
C VAL A 111 -8.66 -1.91 1.87
N SER A 112 -9.27 -1.99 0.69
CA SER A 112 -8.91 -2.98 -0.32
C SER A 112 -9.00 -2.44 -1.74
N THR A 113 -8.27 -3.06 -2.67
CA THR A 113 -8.34 -2.76 -4.11
C THR A 113 -8.77 -4.02 -4.89
N PRO A 114 -9.28 -3.88 -6.14
CA PRO A 114 -9.68 -5.02 -6.98
C PRO A 114 -8.55 -6.00 -7.28
N GLU A 115 -7.29 -5.56 -7.24
CA GLU A 115 -6.10 -6.38 -7.50
C GLU A 115 -5.77 -7.35 -6.35
N GLY A 116 -6.55 -7.31 -5.26
CA GLY A 116 -6.44 -8.26 -4.14
C GLY A 116 -5.66 -7.74 -2.94
N PHE A 117 -5.17 -6.50 -2.97
CA PHE A 117 -4.51 -5.88 -1.83
C PHE A 117 -5.53 -5.47 -0.78
N SER A 118 -5.24 -5.77 0.49
CA SER A 118 -6.13 -5.44 1.60
C SER A 118 -5.37 -5.22 2.90
N LYS A 119 -5.77 -4.20 3.66
CA LYS A 119 -5.30 -3.92 5.02
C LYS A 119 -6.48 -3.69 5.95
N ILE A 120 -6.34 -4.11 7.21
CA ILE A 120 -7.38 -3.99 8.25
C ILE A 120 -6.86 -3.10 9.38
N GLY A 121 -7.71 -2.19 9.84
CA GLY A 121 -7.47 -1.36 11.01
C GLY A 121 -8.60 -1.50 12.03
N LYS A 122 -8.34 -1.04 13.26
CA LYS A 122 -9.27 -1.08 14.39
C LYS A 122 -9.55 0.34 14.87
N ALA A 123 -10.83 0.67 15.02
CA ALA A 123 -11.30 1.95 15.53
C ALA A 123 -12.14 1.74 16.80
N VAL A 124 -11.97 2.61 17.79
CA VAL A 124 -12.71 2.60 19.06
C VAL A 124 -13.60 3.84 19.11
N MET A 125 -14.91 3.63 19.03
CA MET A 125 -15.89 4.71 19.12
C MET A 125 -16.33 4.88 20.58
N ILE A 126 -16.33 6.13 21.05
CA ILE A 126 -16.89 6.53 22.33
C ILE A 126 -17.94 7.60 22.09
N LYS A 127 -19.05 7.53 22.80
CA LYS A 127 -20.19 8.43 22.69
C LYS A 127 -20.72 8.74 24.08
#